data_AF-A0A6L6XK39-F1
#
_entry.id   AF-A0A6L6XK39-F1
#
_cell.length_a   1.000
_cell.length_b   1.000
_cell.length_c   1.000
_cell.angle_alpha   90.00
_cell.angle_beta   90.00
_cell.angle_gamma   90.00
#
_symmetry.space_group_name_H-M   'P 1'
#
loop_
_entity.id
_entity.type
_entity.pdbx_description
1 polymer ?
#
loop_
_entity_poly.entity_id
_entity_poly.type
_entity_poly.pdbx_seq_one_letter_code
_entity_poly.pdbx_strand_id
1 'polypeptide(L)'
;MDAAIIAESQYDEDMLDVTAIVDESAGADGILVKNDINSIADLKGKTVGVSINQTSHYLLMQALETAGLTDADVDLVNMTSSDAGVSFISGDLDAAVTWEPYLSNAVEQGVGKLIFSSKDAPVSILIKELLRSQWNRHNYWQKNNSRIRLLLTDIVV
;
A
#
# COMPACT_ATOMS: atom_id res chain seq x y z
N MET A 1 -14.54 -2.38 5.11
CA MET A 1 -14.79 -1.47 3.97
C MET A 1 -13.39 -1.07 3.55
N ASP A 2 -12.60 -1.91 2.88
CA ASP A 2 -12.75 -2.85 1.73
C ASP A 2 -12.73 -2.13 0.37
N ALA A 3 -11.52 -1.72 -0.07
CA ALA A 3 -11.32 -1.03 -1.34
C ALA A 3 -10.79 -1.96 -2.43
N ALA A 4 -11.46 -1.98 -3.58
CA ALA A 4 -10.98 -2.61 -4.81
C ALA A 4 -11.27 -1.70 -6.01
N ILE A 5 -10.30 -1.58 -6.91
CA ILE A 5 -10.44 -0.84 -8.17
C ILE A 5 -10.78 -1.85 -9.28
N ILE A 6 -11.98 -1.72 -9.86
CA ILE A 6 -12.32 -2.38 -11.13
C ILE A 6 -12.15 -1.34 -12.23
N ALA A 7 -11.13 -1.51 -13.07
CA ALA A 7 -11.01 -0.78 -14.32
C ALA A 7 -11.48 -1.70 -15.45
N GLU A 8 -12.63 -1.42 -16.05
CA GLU A 8 -13.07 -2.09 -17.28
C GLU A 8 -13.23 -1.06 -18.39
N SER A 9 -12.57 -1.32 -19.52
CA SER A 9 -12.58 -0.49 -20.71
C SER A 9 -13.79 -0.85 -21.57
N GLN A 10 -14.79 0.04 -21.69
CA GLN A 10 -15.92 -0.17 -22.60
C GLN A 10 -15.81 0.60 -23.92
N TYR A 11 -14.72 1.34 -24.16
CA TYR A 11 -14.45 2.03 -25.44
C TYR A 11 -12.97 1.91 -25.84
N ASP A 12 -12.68 2.14 -27.13
CA ASP A 12 -11.37 1.96 -27.79
C ASP A 12 -10.18 2.31 -26.90
N GLU A 13 -9.14 1.46 -26.97
CA GLU A 13 -8.00 1.20 -26.08
C GLU A 13 -7.18 2.43 -25.57
N ASP A 14 -7.53 3.65 -25.96
CA ASP A 14 -6.73 4.86 -25.81
C ASP A 14 -7.24 5.88 -24.77
N MET A 15 -8.41 5.66 -24.14
CA MET A 15 -8.86 6.50 -23.01
C MET A 15 -9.49 5.67 -21.88
N LEU A 16 -8.77 5.58 -20.76
CA LEU A 16 -9.36 5.17 -19.48
C LEU A 16 -10.05 6.37 -18.85
N ASP A 17 -11.38 6.35 -18.86
CA ASP A 17 -12.20 7.28 -18.08
C ASP A 17 -12.49 6.65 -16.71
N VAL A 18 -12.22 7.38 -15.62
CA VAL A 18 -12.49 6.88 -14.25
C VAL A 18 -13.98 7.04 -14.00
N THR A 19 -14.74 5.97 -14.20
CA THR A 19 -16.21 6.03 -14.13
C THR A 19 -16.75 6.04 -12.69
N ALA A 20 -15.97 5.58 -11.69
CA ALA A 20 -16.29 5.73 -10.27
C ALA A 20 -15.06 5.54 -9.37
N ILE A 21 -15.04 6.25 -8.24
CA ILE A 21 -14.20 5.96 -7.06
C ILE A 21 -15.15 5.31 -6.06
N VAL A 22 -14.94 4.04 -5.74
CA VAL A 22 -15.95 3.27 -4.97
C VAL A 22 -15.52 3.01 -3.52
N ASP A 23 -14.25 3.24 -3.16
CA ASP A 23 -13.87 3.16 -1.75
C ASP A 23 -12.60 3.94 -1.39
N GLU A 24 -12.59 4.45 -0.17
CA GLU A 24 -11.50 5.16 0.48
C GLU A 24 -11.07 4.24 1.64
N SER A 25 -9.88 3.63 1.57
CA SER A 25 -9.39 2.72 2.63
C SER A 25 -9.16 3.53 3.91
N ALA A 26 -10.22 3.75 4.66
CA ALA A 26 -10.20 4.38 5.96
C ALA A 26 -9.81 3.32 6.99
N GLY A 27 -8.57 2.82 6.90
CA GLY A 27 -7.96 1.91 7.86
C GLY A 27 -8.18 0.41 7.64
N ALA A 28 -8.64 0.02 6.45
CA ALA A 28 -8.79 -1.39 6.08
C ALA A 28 -7.46 -2.06 5.71
N ASP A 29 -6.43 -1.28 5.40
CA ASP A 29 -5.05 -1.73 5.23
C ASP A 29 -4.20 -1.26 6.41
N GLY A 30 -3.27 -2.08 6.87
CA GLY A 30 -2.51 -1.75 8.06
C GLY A 30 -1.28 -2.60 8.33
N ILE A 31 -0.50 -2.12 9.30
CA ILE A 31 0.70 -2.77 9.83
C ILE A 31 0.33 -3.39 11.18
N LEU A 32 0.21 -4.71 11.16
CA LEU A 32 -0.02 -5.56 12.31
C LEU A 32 1.32 -5.94 12.92
N VAL A 33 1.43 -5.87 14.25
CA VAL A 33 2.66 -6.22 14.97
C VAL A 33 2.38 -7.07 16.19
N LYS A 34 3.37 -7.84 16.63
CA LYS A 34 3.33 -8.55 17.92
C LYS A 34 3.11 -7.56 19.07
N ASN A 35 2.48 -8.04 20.14
CA ASN A 35 2.04 -7.18 21.25
C ASN A 35 3.18 -6.43 21.97
N ASP A 36 4.41 -6.95 21.91
CA ASP A 36 5.61 -6.35 22.51
C ASP A 36 6.20 -5.19 21.67
N ILE A 37 5.78 -5.02 20.42
CA ILE A 37 6.17 -3.91 19.54
C ILE A 37 5.17 -2.76 19.72
N ASN A 38 5.61 -1.56 20.08
CA ASN A 38 4.71 -0.47 20.48
C ASN A 38 4.69 0.72 19.53
N SER A 39 5.65 0.81 18.62
CA SER A 39 5.80 1.92 17.69
C SER A 39 6.45 1.47 16.39
N ILE A 40 6.40 2.31 15.35
CA ILE A 40 7.11 2.06 14.10
C ILE A 40 8.63 1.99 14.32
N ALA A 41 9.17 2.77 15.25
CA ALA A 41 10.60 2.73 15.57
C ALA A 41 11.06 1.34 16.06
N ASP A 42 10.17 0.59 16.72
CA ASP A 42 10.44 -0.76 17.24
C ASP A 42 10.52 -1.82 16.13
N LEU A 43 10.17 -1.48 14.89
CA LEU A 43 10.31 -2.38 13.73
C LEU A 43 11.76 -2.57 13.31
N LYS A 44 12.69 -1.74 13.77
CA LYS A 44 14.10 -1.87 13.40
C LYS A 44 14.66 -3.26 13.77
N GLY A 45 15.17 -3.98 12.78
CA GLY A 45 15.67 -5.34 12.91
C GLY A 45 14.60 -6.41 13.11
N LYS A 46 13.32 -6.09 12.84
CA LYS A 46 12.19 -7.04 12.92
C LYS A 46 11.90 -7.64 11.55
N THR A 47 11.36 -8.86 11.58
CA THR A 47 10.93 -9.55 10.35
C THR A 47 9.53 -9.09 9.95
N VAL A 48 9.39 -8.52 8.75
CA VAL A 48 8.15 -7.91 8.24
C VAL A 48 7.69 -8.60 6.96
N GLY A 49 6.52 -9.24 7.00
CA GLY A 49 5.88 -9.79 5.79
C GLY A 49 5.16 -8.70 5.00
N VAL A 50 5.49 -8.57 3.71
CA VAL A 50 4.93 -7.53 2.84
C VAL A 50 4.95 -7.93 1.37
N SER A 51 4.01 -7.42 0.57
CA SER A 51 4.04 -7.57 -0.90
C SER A 51 4.90 -6.48 -1.53
N ILE A 52 6.17 -6.80 -1.78
CA ILE A 52 7.15 -5.84 -2.29
C ILE A 52 6.67 -5.22 -3.61
N ASN A 53 6.87 -3.91 -3.74
CA ASN A 53 6.49 -3.07 -4.88
C ASN A 53 4.96 -2.97 -5.14
N GLN A 54 4.13 -3.35 -4.17
CA GLN A 54 2.68 -3.14 -4.20
C GLN A 54 2.26 -2.14 -3.12
N THR A 55 0.97 -1.82 -3.07
CA THR A 55 0.38 -0.84 -2.14
C THR A 55 0.78 -1.10 -0.68
N SER A 56 0.85 -2.38 -0.24
CA SER A 56 1.30 -2.73 1.11
C SER A 56 2.77 -2.36 1.37
N HIS A 57 3.64 -2.48 0.37
CA HIS A 57 5.02 -2.01 0.50
C HIS A 57 5.09 -0.49 0.63
N TYR A 58 4.30 0.25 -0.14
CA TYR A 58 4.26 1.71 0.00
C TYR A 58 3.72 2.16 1.36
N LEU A 59 2.70 1.47 1.89
CA LEU A 59 2.19 1.74 3.24
C LEU A 59 3.28 1.56 4.30
N LEU A 60 4.06 0.47 4.19
CA LEU A 60 5.22 0.23 5.06
C LEU A 60 6.24 1.36 4.96
N MET A 61 6.64 1.73 3.75
CA MET A 61 7.62 2.80 3.53
C MET A 61 7.18 4.12 4.15
N GLN A 62 5.90 4.50 3.98
CA GLN A 62 5.36 5.72 4.58
C GLN A 62 5.36 5.65 6.12
N ALA A 63 5.04 4.49 6.69
CA ALA A 63 5.11 4.31 8.13
C ALA A 63 6.55 4.44 8.63
N LEU A 64 7.51 3.71 8.03
CA LEU A 64 8.93 3.74 8.39
C LEU A 64 9.50 5.18 8.34
N GLU A 65 9.10 5.95 7.34
CA GLU A 65 9.50 7.36 7.18
C GLU A 65 9.11 8.21 8.41
N THR A 66 7.96 7.95 9.05
CA THR A 66 7.54 8.66 10.28
C THR A 66 8.49 8.46 11.46
N ALA A 67 9.26 7.37 11.45
CA ALA A 67 10.27 7.05 12.46
C ALA A 67 11.71 7.27 11.97
N GLY A 68 11.90 7.83 10.77
CA GLY A 68 13.22 7.99 10.14
C GLY A 68 13.90 6.68 9.77
N LEU A 69 13.12 5.61 9.57
CA LEU A 69 13.59 4.29 9.14
C LEU A 69 13.42 4.11 7.63
N THR A 70 14.12 3.11 7.08
CA THR A 70 14.01 2.69 5.69
C THR A 70 13.86 1.17 5.58
N ASP A 71 13.60 0.65 4.37
CA ASP A 71 13.56 -0.80 4.12
C ASP A 71 14.85 -1.51 4.58
N ALA A 72 15.98 -0.82 4.59
CA ALA A 72 17.26 -1.37 5.05
C ALA A 72 17.34 -1.57 6.58
N ASP A 73 16.42 -0.98 7.33
CA ASP A 73 16.35 -1.11 8.79
C ASP A 73 15.47 -2.29 9.24
N VAL A 74 14.80 -2.99 8.32
CA VAL A 74 13.86 -4.10 8.62
C VAL A 74 14.15 -5.32 7.75
N ASP A 75 13.82 -6.52 8.25
CA ASP A 75 14.02 -7.76 7.51
C ASP A 75 12.75 -8.09 6.71
N LEU A 76 12.69 -7.64 5.45
CA LEU A 76 11.53 -7.83 4.59
C LEU A 76 11.41 -9.28 4.08
N VAL A 77 10.24 -9.89 4.28
CA VAL A 77 9.87 -11.18 3.69
C VAL A 77 8.82 -10.94 2.62
N ASN A 78 9.21 -11.16 1.36
CA ASN A 78 8.33 -10.93 0.22
C ASN A 78 7.26 -12.03 0.11
N MET A 79 6.00 -11.66 0.28
CA MET A 79 4.85 -12.55 0.14
C MET A 79 3.57 -11.76 -0.18
N THR A 80 2.49 -12.43 -0.58
CA THR A 80 1.20 -11.75 -0.74
C THR A 80 0.73 -11.21 0.61
N SER A 81 -0.02 -10.10 0.66
CA SER A 81 -0.44 -9.58 1.96
C SER A 81 -1.43 -10.50 2.67
N SER A 82 -2.17 -11.34 1.93
CA SER A 82 -2.93 -12.47 2.49
C SER A 82 -2.01 -13.45 3.22
N ASP A 83 -0.92 -13.88 2.58
CA ASP A 83 0.07 -14.77 3.20
C ASP A 83 0.76 -14.10 4.39
N ALA A 84 1.01 -12.79 4.32
CA ALA A 84 1.57 -12.02 5.44
C ALA A 84 0.64 -12.04 6.66
N GLY A 85 -0.66 -11.82 6.44
CA GLY A 85 -1.67 -11.91 7.50
C GLY A 85 -1.74 -13.30 8.13
N VAL A 86 -1.76 -14.36 7.32
CA VAL A 86 -1.78 -15.75 7.80
C VAL A 86 -0.51 -16.12 8.56
N SER A 87 0.66 -15.77 8.02
CA SER A 87 1.97 -16.07 8.60
C SER A 87 2.17 -15.32 9.92
N PHE A 88 1.70 -14.08 10.00
CA PHE A 88 1.71 -13.32 11.26
C PHE A 88 0.84 -13.99 12.33
N ILE A 89 -0.41 -14.35 12.00
CA ILE A 89 -1.31 -15.01 12.96
C ILE A 89 -0.72 -16.35 13.44
N SER A 90 0.03 -17.04 12.56
CA SER A 90 0.72 -18.28 12.88
C SER A 90 1.98 -18.10 13.74
N GLY A 91 2.45 -16.85 13.91
CA GLY A 91 3.60 -16.49 14.76
C GLY A 91 4.95 -16.40 14.04
N ASP A 92 4.97 -16.56 12.72
CA ASP A 92 6.19 -16.65 11.89
C ASP A 92 6.82 -15.28 11.60
N LEU A 93 6.07 -14.19 11.81
CA LEU A 93 6.49 -12.82 11.52
C LEU A 93 6.39 -11.95 12.76
N ASP A 94 7.26 -10.94 12.89
CA ASP A 94 7.15 -9.91 13.92
C ASP A 94 6.13 -8.84 13.55
N ALA A 95 5.98 -8.57 12.26
CA ALA A 95 4.99 -7.68 11.69
C ALA A 95 4.50 -8.17 10.33
N ALA A 96 3.28 -7.77 9.96
CA ALA A 96 2.73 -7.99 8.63
C ALA A 96 1.98 -6.76 8.15
N VAL A 97 2.15 -6.44 6.87
CA VAL A 97 1.34 -5.43 6.21
C VAL A 97 0.25 -6.13 5.41
N THR A 98 -1.00 -5.94 5.82
CA THR A 98 -2.15 -6.73 5.36
C THR A 98 -3.46 -5.94 5.47
N TRP A 99 -4.59 -6.58 5.18
CA TRP A 99 -5.93 -6.01 5.17
C TRP A 99 -6.94 -6.88 5.92
N GLU A 100 -8.20 -6.47 5.99
CA GLU A 100 -9.27 -7.26 6.62
C GLU A 100 -9.57 -8.57 5.85
N PRO A 101 -9.88 -9.70 6.54
CA PRO A 101 -10.17 -9.81 7.97
C PRO A 101 -8.94 -10.09 8.84
N TYR A 102 -7.72 -10.11 8.29
CA TYR A 102 -6.52 -10.52 9.03
C TYR A 102 -6.19 -9.57 10.19
N LEU A 103 -6.43 -8.28 10.00
CA LEU A 103 -6.26 -7.26 11.03
C LEU A 103 -7.17 -7.54 12.23
N SER A 104 -8.49 -7.64 12.00
CA SER A 104 -9.46 -7.94 13.05
C SER A 104 -9.21 -9.30 13.69
N ASN A 105 -8.94 -10.34 12.89
CA ASN A 105 -8.67 -11.69 13.40
C ASN A 105 -7.48 -11.73 14.36
N ALA A 106 -6.39 -11.04 14.05
CA ALA A 106 -5.21 -11.04 14.91
C ALA A 106 -5.44 -10.30 16.24
N VAL A 107 -6.22 -9.21 16.20
CA VAL A 107 -6.62 -8.46 17.40
C VAL A 107 -7.58 -9.28 18.25
N GLU A 108 -8.60 -9.90 17.65
CA GLU A 108 -9.59 -10.73 18.34
C GLU A 108 -8.96 -11.98 18.98
N GLN A 109 -7.96 -12.58 18.32
CA GLN A 109 -7.18 -13.68 18.88
C GLN A 109 -6.13 -13.23 19.92
N GLY A 110 -5.92 -11.91 20.07
CA GLY A 110 -4.94 -11.34 21.00
C GLY A 110 -3.48 -11.62 20.62
N VAL A 111 -3.21 -12.01 19.38
CA VAL A 111 -1.85 -12.35 18.91
C VAL A 111 -1.08 -11.14 18.39
N GLY A 112 -1.78 -10.03 18.12
CA GLY A 112 -1.14 -8.79 17.69
C GLY A 112 -2.05 -7.58 17.81
N LYS A 113 -1.51 -6.43 17.40
CA LYS A 113 -2.21 -5.15 17.39
C LYS A 113 -1.83 -4.33 16.16
N LEU A 114 -2.74 -3.47 15.75
CA LEU A 114 -2.55 -2.52 14.66
C LEU A 114 -1.81 -1.28 15.19
N ILE A 115 -0.69 -0.89 14.57
CA ILE A 115 0.09 0.30 14.98
C ILE A 115 0.15 1.40 13.91
N PHE A 116 -0.28 1.10 12.69
CA PHE A 116 -0.36 2.06 11.59
C PHE A 116 -1.36 1.55 10.56
N SER A 117 -2.18 2.44 10.01
CA SER A 117 -3.22 2.07 9.05
C SER A 117 -3.27 3.05 7.89
N SER A 118 -4.03 2.70 6.85
CA SER A 118 -4.33 3.61 5.75
C SER A 118 -5.06 4.91 6.18
N LYS A 119 -5.61 5.00 7.41
CA LYS A 119 -6.07 6.29 7.99
C LYS A 119 -4.93 7.22 8.34
N ASP A 120 -3.82 6.64 8.78
CA ASP A 120 -2.63 7.36 9.25
C ASP A 120 -1.73 7.73 8.08
N ALA A 121 -1.87 6.99 6.96
CA ALA A 121 -1.26 7.36 5.71
C ALA A 121 -2.01 8.55 5.07
N PRO A 122 -1.30 9.63 4.68
CA PRO A 122 -1.96 10.70 3.93
C PRO A 122 -2.55 10.14 2.63
N VAL A 123 -3.71 10.67 2.21
CA VAL A 123 -4.46 10.42 0.93
C VAL A 123 -3.57 10.24 -0.31
N SER A 124 -2.33 10.72 -0.20
CA SER A 124 -1.19 10.45 -1.05
C SER A 124 -0.95 9.00 -1.49
N ILE A 125 -1.31 7.92 -0.77
CA ILE A 125 -1.01 6.54 -1.26
C ILE A 125 -1.75 6.27 -2.58
N LEU A 126 -3.08 6.45 -2.58
CA LEU A 126 -3.92 6.24 -3.76
C LEU A 126 -3.59 7.25 -4.86
N ILE A 127 -3.36 8.53 -4.49
CA ILE A 127 -2.98 9.57 -5.45
C ILE A 127 -1.60 9.30 -6.06
N LYS A 128 -0.59 8.88 -5.28
CA LYS A 128 0.77 8.58 -5.77
C LYS A 128 0.77 7.35 -6.67
N GLU A 129 0.01 6.31 -6.35
CA GLU A 129 -0.11 5.13 -7.23
C GLU A 129 -0.84 5.46 -8.52
N LEU A 130 -1.93 6.23 -8.45
CA LEU A 130 -2.63 6.75 -9.63
C LEU A 130 -1.67 7.57 -10.50
N LEU A 131 -0.96 8.54 -9.92
CA LEU A 131 0.00 9.39 -10.64
C LEU A 131 1.16 8.58 -11.23
N ARG A 132 1.69 7.59 -10.50
CA ARG A 132 2.73 6.68 -11.00
C ARG A 132 2.24 5.84 -12.17
N SER A 133 1.03 5.29 -12.09
CA SER A 133 0.39 4.54 -13.17
C SER A 133 0.21 5.41 -14.41
N GLN A 134 -0.28 6.65 -14.24
CA GLN A 134 -0.42 7.60 -15.34
C GLN A 134 0.93 8.02 -15.94
N TRP A 135 1.96 8.27 -15.12
CA TRP A 135 3.30 8.65 -15.55
C TRP A 135 4.02 7.53 -16.33
N ASN A 136 3.93 6.28 -15.86
CA ASN A 136 4.54 5.14 -16.54
C ASN A 136 3.90 4.90 -17.90
N ARG A 137 2.56 4.98 -17.98
CA ARG A 137 1.85 4.92 -19.27
C ARG A 137 2.22 6.10 -20.17
N HIS A 138 2.22 7.32 -19.67
CA HIS A 138 2.59 8.50 -20.44
C HIS A 138 3.99 8.37 -21.07
N ASN A 139 4.99 7.90 -20.31
CA ASN A 139 6.34 7.69 -20.83
C ASN A 139 6.46 6.53 -21.83
N TYR A 140 5.69 5.46 -21.63
CA TYR A 140 5.59 4.37 -22.59
C TYR A 140 5.01 4.86 -23.93
N TRP A 141 3.94 5.64 -23.87
CA TRP A 141 3.26 6.19 -25.05
C TRP A 141 4.08 7.26 -25.77
N GLN A 142 4.73 8.19 -25.06
CA GLN A 142 5.60 9.20 -25.68
C GLN A 142 6.80 8.60 -26.42
N LYS A 143 7.42 7.56 -25.85
CA LYS A 143 8.56 6.89 -26.51
C LYS A 143 8.16 6.14 -27.77
N ASN A 144 6.92 5.65 -27.84
CA ASN A 144 6.45 4.79 -28.91
C ASN A 144 5.52 5.48 -29.92
N ASN A 145 5.14 6.75 -29.70
CA ASN A 145 4.24 7.47 -30.60
C ASN A 145 4.65 8.94 -30.77
N SER A 146 5.25 9.27 -31.93
CA SER A 146 5.89 10.57 -32.22
C SER A 146 4.92 11.74 -32.51
N ARG A 147 3.61 11.56 -32.30
CA ARG A 147 2.58 12.52 -32.74
C ARG A 147 1.79 13.21 -31.62
N ILE A 148 2.05 12.92 -30.35
CA ILE A 148 1.22 13.45 -29.25
C ILE A 148 2.01 14.48 -28.45
N ARG A 149 1.57 15.75 -28.52
CA ARG A 149 2.07 16.87 -27.71
C ARG A 149 0.91 17.31 -26.82
N LEU A 150 1.01 17.11 -25.51
CA LEU A 150 0.00 17.56 -24.55
C LEU A 150 0.58 18.62 -23.59
N LEU A 151 -0.17 19.71 -23.46
CA LEU A 151 0.05 20.82 -22.55
C LEU A 151 -0.36 20.42 -21.14
N LEU A 152 0.54 20.58 -20.17
CA LEU A 152 0.21 20.55 -18.75
C LEU A 152 0.04 22.00 -18.30
N THR A 153 -1.18 22.41 -18.00
CA THR A 153 -1.45 23.60 -17.19
C THR A 153 -1.96 23.17 -15.82
N ASP A 154 -1.13 23.48 -14.82
CA ASP A 154 -1.40 23.86 -13.44
C ASP A 154 -2.38 23.03 -12.60
N ILE A 155 -1.83 22.26 -11.65
CA ILE A 155 -2.37 22.18 -10.29
C ILE A 155 -1.20 22.19 -9.29
N VAL A 156 -0.89 23.39 -8.79
CA VAL A 156 -0.39 23.64 -7.43
C VAL A 156 -1.47 24.47 -6.77
N VAL A 157 -2.14 23.93 -5.74
CA VAL A 157 -2.29 24.48 -4.38
C VAL A 157 -2.64 23.31 -3.46
#